data_AF-A0A928GZ29-F1
#
_entry.id   AF-A0A928GZ29-F1
#
_cell.length_a   1.000
_cell.length_b   1.000
_cell.length_c   1.000
_cell.angle_alpha   90.00
_cell.angle_beta   90.00
_cell.angle_gamma   90.00
#
_symmetry.space_group_name_H-M   'P 1'
#
loop_
_entity.id
_entity.type
_entity.pdbx_description
1 polymer ?
#
loop_
_entity_poly.entity_id
_entity_poly.type
_entity_poly.pdbx_seq_one_letter_code
_entity_poly.pdbx_strand_id
1 'polypeptide(L)'
;MRNTVLSVISALFCISMLCGAHEFKGKKLIHAGWADGSSEQVRQYISLMEKSAPVYSGMRIFISGVDENNKTVHHRMMFGPRKFKYEYFRKAVEDLKATRFTTLTDNFIATGVQPGRIDWFSDADWDGVCNNFAIFARIAKETGMKGLIFDSEEYSGKFWWFKNVAGHTREECIAMARKRGRQFGKAVFGTFPECRLFAFFWLSLNTANVEDPDSVHLSAYFIDGVYDVLPPQARIYDGMENQGYRLRDLNDVHRAVKMFYQDFPKMLSPENRGKYFDQTRMAMSIYLDAYFSLDPSKSYAYWLADGKKKYGTAGFFRRNLQLTMQAADEYAWTWGERGTWWKFPNSSRKTWDSFDPEARQALYDALSPIAAAERVVKTQKRPNLLTNASLKELNYKKTPAAWTVIQNSRLSHGTLEFPKDQGQVVFRGTYAASLYQRVKVTPGKEYFLTARGILKPAASSPGARLKLEIDYRNAKGELTGFNRRRSAVFRPDGKDGEFKGTLLFDVPDDATGLLVFLKAENLEKDASAVIYAPALYER
;
A
#
# COMPACT_ATOMS: atom_id res chain seq x y z
N MET A 1 0.76 -18.52 34.89
CA MET A 1 1.40 -17.24 34.51
C MET A 1 2.67 -17.43 33.68
N ARG A 2 2.59 -18.21 32.59
CA ARG A 2 3.63 -18.39 31.58
C ARG A 2 2.84 -18.70 30.31
N ASN A 3 2.49 -17.67 29.53
CA ASN A 3 1.94 -17.77 28.16
C ASN A 3 1.60 -16.38 27.57
N THR A 4 1.66 -15.31 28.36
CA THR A 4 1.34 -13.95 27.91
C THR A 4 2.52 -13.16 27.31
N VAL A 5 3.73 -13.73 27.30
CA VAL A 5 4.96 -13.01 26.87
C VAL A 5 5.32 -13.27 25.39
N LEU A 6 4.78 -14.30 24.74
CA LEU A 6 5.10 -14.60 23.33
C LEU A 6 4.36 -13.71 22.31
N SER A 7 3.21 -13.13 22.67
CA SER A 7 2.42 -12.33 21.72
C SER A 7 2.90 -10.88 21.57
N VAL A 8 3.68 -10.36 22.51
CA VAL A 8 4.20 -8.97 22.45
C VAL A 8 5.52 -8.88 21.66
N ILE A 9 6.26 -9.99 21.55
CA ILE A 9 7.54 -10.02 20.81
C ILE A 9 7.32 -10.07 19.29
N SER A 10 6.17 -10.57 18.82
CA SER A 10 5.85 -10.61 17.38
C SER A 10 5.51 -9.24 16.79
N ALA A 11 4.96 -8.30 17.58
CA ALA A 11 4.64 -6.96 17.11
C ALA A 11 5.87 -6.06 16.92
N LEU A 12 6.96 -6.32 17.66
CA LEU A 12 8.23 -5.58 17.51
C LEU A 12 9.07 -6.09 16.32
N PHE A 13 8.87 -7.32 15.86
CA PHE A 13 9.58 -7.85 14.69
C PHE A 13 8.99 -7.34 13.36
N CYS A 14 7.69 -7.05 13.28
CA CYS A 14 7.07 -6.47 12.08
C CYS A 14 7.54 -5.04 11.77
N ILE A 15 8.06 -4.29 12.75
CA ILE A 15 8.54 -2.91 12.55
C ILE A 15 9.90 -2.90 11.82
N SER A 16 10.66 -4.00 11.87
CA SER A 16 11.97 -4.08 11.20
C SER A 16 11.92 -4.43 9.71
N MET A 17 10.75 -4.79 9.16
CA MET A 17 10.60 -5.19 7.75
C MET A 17 10.17 -4.07 6.79
N LEU A 18 9.95 -2.85 7.27
CA LEU A 18 9.60 -1.70 6.41
C LEU A 18 10.79 -1.04 5.71
N CYS A 19 12.00 -1.58 5.82
CA CYS A 19 13.22 -0.83 5.54
C CYS A 19 14.05 -1.36 4.37
N GLY A 20 13.43 -1.50 3.21
CA GLY A 20 14.11 -1.45 1.91
C GLY A 20 13.10 -1.25 0.80
N ALA A 21 13.47 -0.62 -0.31
CA ALA A 21 12.61 -0.63 -1.50
C ALA A 21 12.52 -2.06 -2.01
N HIS A 22 11.40 -2.69 -1.73
CA HIS A 22 11.05 -4.00 -2.26
C HIS A 22 10.36 -3.77 -3.61
N GLU A 23 10.60 -4.67 -4.57
CA GLU A 23 9.56 -4.91 -5.56
C GLU A 23 8.30 -5.33 -4.79
N PHE A 24 7.16 -4.71 -5.12
CA PHE A 24 5.90 -4.91 -4.42
C PHE A 24 5.26 -6.26 -4.77
N LYS A 25 6.03 -7.35 -4.64
CA LYS A 25 5.62 -8.69 -5.03
C LYS A 25 4.32 -9.07 -4.32
N GLY A 26 3.29 -9.35 -5.12
CA GLY A 26 1.96 -9.71 -4.64
C GLY A 26 1.06 -8.54 -4.26
N LYS A 27 1.55 -7.29 -4.24
CA LYS A 27 0.72 -6.10 -4.05
C LYS A 27 0.29 -5.54 -5.40
N LYS A 28 -0.88 -4.90 -5.40
CA LYS A 28 -1.62 -4.53 -6.60
C LYS A 28 -2.16 -3.12 -6.45
N LEU A 29 -2.20 -2.37 -7.56
CA LEU A 29 -2.77 -1.02 -7.59
C LEU A 29 -4.13 -1.04 -8.27
N ILE A 30 -5.15 -0.51 -7.61
CA ILE A 30 -6.52 -0.40 -8.12
C ILE A 30 -6.81 1.03 -8.57
N HIS A 31 -7.34 1.19 -9.77
CA HIS A 31 -7.80 2.49 -10.26
C HIS A 31 -9.25 2.72 -9.82
N ALA A 32 -9.52 3.91 -9.27
CA ALA A 32 -10.87 4.40 -9.07
C ALA A 32 -10.93 5.90 -9.45
N GLY A 33 -12.06 6.35 -9.94
CA GLY A 33 -12.27 7.76 -10.24
C GLY A 33 -13.46 8.04 -11.14
N TRP A 34 -13.65 9.29 -11.49
CA TRP A 34 -14.72 9.69 -12.42
C TRP A 34 -14.42 9.33 -13.88
N ALA A 35 -13.20 8.91 -14.18
CA ALA A 35 -12.80 8.41 -15.50
C ALA A 35 -13.05 6.90 -15.68
N ASP A 36 -13.52 6.18 -14.65
CA ASP A 36 -13.87 4.76 -14.76
C ASP A 36 -14.99 4.56 -15.79
N GLY A 37 -14.87 3.50 -16.60
CA GLY A 37 -15.81 3.21 -17.68
C GLY A 37 -17.07 2.48 -17.19
N SER A 38 -18.15 2.60 -17.97
CA SER A 38 -19.26 1.65 -17.92
C SER A 38 -18.80 0.26 -18.39
N SER A 39 -19.59 -0.79 -18.11
CA SER A 39 -19.34 -2.15 -18.65
C SER A 39 -19.13 -2.17 -20.16
N GLU A 40 -19.90 -1.39 -20.91
CA GLU A 40 -19.79 -1.27 -22.37
C GLU A 40 -18.48 -0.62 -22.80
N GLN A 41 -18.10 0.50 -22.16
CA GLN A 41 -16.83 1.17 -22.45
C GLN A 41 -15.64 0.28 -22.11
N VAL A 42 -15.71 -0.44 -20.98
CA VAL A 42 -14.68 -1.40 -20.59
C VAL A 42 -14.56 -2.50 -21.65
N ARG A 43 -15.65 -3.10 -22.08
CA ARG A 43 -15.63 -4.11 -23.16
C ARG A 43 -15.01 -3.58 -24.44
N GLN A 44 -15.39 -2.37 -24.86
CA GLN A 44 -14.95 -1.81 -26.13
C GLN A 44 -13.47 -1.39 -26.11
N TYR A 45 -12.96 -0.94 -24.96
CA TYR A 45 -11.66 -0.26 -24.88
C TYR A 45 -10.67 -0.90 -23.90
N ILE A 46 -10.90 -2.13 -23.43
CA ILE A 46 -10.02 -2.76 -22.44
C ILE A 46 -8.55 -2.79 -22.88
N SER A 47 -8.27 -3.13 -24.15
CA SER A 47 -6.91 -3.16 -24.68
C SER A 47 -6.21 -1.79 -24.66
N LEU A 48 -6.98 -0.72 -24.87
CA LEU A 48 -6.46 0.65 -24.73
C LEU A 48 -6.12 0.95 -23.27
N MET A 49 -7.03 0.62 -22.36
CA MET A 49 -6.89 0.90 -20.93
C MET A 49 -5.66 0.18 -20.36
N GLU A 50 -5.51 -1.12 -20.66
CA GLU A 50 -4.37 -1.94 -20.22
C GLU A 50 -3.04 -1.47 -20.80
N LYS A 51 -3.04 -0.96 -22.04
CA LYS A 51 -1.84 -0.39 -22.67
C LYS A 51 -1.46 0.99 -22.10
N SER A 52 -2.45 1.81 -21.77
CA SER A 52 -2.23 3.19 -21.32
C SER A 52 -1.71 3.30 -19.88
N ALA A 53 -2.05 2.33 -19.02
CA ALA A 53 -1.58 2.28 -17.63
C ALA A 53 -1.42 0.83 -17.14
N PRO A 54 -0.43 0.08 -17.67
CA PRO A 54 -0.24 -1.35 -17.43
C PRO A 54 0.10 -1.71 -15.99
N VAL A 55 0.35 -0.70 -15.16
CA VAL A 55 0.72 -0.88 -13.76
C VAL A 55 -0.48 -1.05 -12.81
N TYR A 56 -1.68 -0.69 -13.26
CA TYR A 56 -2.89 -1.03 -12.52
C TYR A 56 -3.21 -2.51 -12.71
N SER A 57 -3.50 -3.18 -11.60
CA SER A 57 -3.90 -4.60 -11.60
C SER A 57 -5.40 -4.76 -11.69
N GLY A 58 -6.17 -3.68 -11.54
CA GLY A 58 -7.62 -3.71 -11.64
C GLY A 58 -8.23 -2.34 -11.41
N MET A 59 -9.56 -2.29 -11.43
CA MET A 59 -10.30 -1.03 -11.31
C MET A 59 -11.70 -1.19 -10.75
N ARG A 60 -12.27 -0.05 -10.37
CA ARG A 60 -13.70 0.09 -10.21
C ARG A 60 -14.40 0.13 -11.56
N ILE A 61 -15.51 -0.59 -11.69
CA ILE A 61 -16.36 -0.60 -12.87
C ILE A 61 -17.76 -0.15 -12.50
N PHE A 62 -18.34 0.74 -13.30
CA PHE A 62 -19.73 1.12 -13.17
C PHE A 62 -20.62 0.19 -13.99
N ILE A 63 -21.68 -0.31 -13.36
CA ILE A 63 -22.77 -0.97 -14.07
C ILE A 63 -24.06 -0.16 -13.93
N SER A 64 -24.83 -0.17 -15.00
CA SER A 64 -26.18 0.37 -15.07
C SER A 64 -27.10 -0.67 -15.72
N GLY A 65 -28.38 -0.54 -15.41
CA GLY A 65 -29.44 -1.33 -15.99
C GLY A 65 -30.61 -0.46 -16.40
N VAL A 66 -31.60 -1.07 -17.06
CA VAL A 66 -32.84 -0.41 -17.47
C VAL A 66 -34.02 -1.18 -16.90
N ASP A 67 -34.94 -0.46 -16.27
CA ASP A 67 -36.13 -1.03 -15.66
C ASP A 67 -37.27 -1.32 -16.66
N GLU A 68 -38.39 -1.86 -16.17
CA GLU A 68 -39.58 -2.13 -16.96
C GLU A 68 -40.26 -0.88 -17.55
N ASN A 69 -39.91 0.31 -17.07
CA ASN A 69 -40.42 1.61 -17.51
C ASN A 69 -39.37 2.39 -18.34
N ASN A 70 -38.33 1.74 -18.83
CA ASN A 70 -37.21 2.34 -19.56
C ASN A 70 -36.41 3.40 -18.79
N LYS A 71 -36.38 3.34 -17.46
CA LYS A 71 -35.57 4.21 -16.61
C LYS A 71 -34.28 3.51 -16.18
N THR A 72 -33.19 4.28 -16.18
CA THR A 72 -31.88 3.81 -15.74
C THR A 72 -31.86 3.53 -14.23
N VAL A 73 -31.30 2.38 -13.86
CA VAL A 73 -30.93 2.02 -12.48
C VAL A 73 -29.43 1.81 -12.40
N HIS A 74 -28.79 2.19 -11.30
CA HIS A 74 -27.33 2.09 -11.16
C HIS A 74 -26.87 2.13 -9.69
N HIS A 75 -25.56 1.97 -9.50
CA HIS A 75 -24.87 1.89 -8.21
C HIS A 75 -25.12 3.01 -7.18
N ARG A 76 -25.68 4.18 -7.56
CA ARG A 76 -25.99 5.26 -6.62
C ARG A 76 -27.42 5.21 -6.08
N MET A 77 -28.16 4.16 -6.44
CA MET A 77 -29.54 3.93 -5.99
C MET A 77 -29.62 2.73 -5.04
N MET A 78 -28.49 2.26 -4.50
CA MET A 78 -28.40 1.03 -3.71
C MET A 78 -29.09 1.17 -2.35
N PHE A 79 -28.95 2.33 -1.69
CA PHE A 79 -29.58 2.67 -0.41
C PHE A 79 -30.82 3.53 -0.63
N GLY A 80 -31.79 2.96 -1.34
CA GLY A 80 -33.10 3.55 -1.57
C GLY A 80 -34.20 2.48 -1.51
N PRO A 81 -35.49 2.88 -1.48
CA PRO A 81 -36.62 1.97 -1.33
C PRO A 81 -36.86 1.08 -2.56
N ARG A 82 -36.13 1.32 -3.64
CA ARG A 82 -36.33 0.67 -4.92
C ARG A 82 -35.61 -0.68 -4.97
N LYS A 83 -36.37 -1.75 -5.12
CA LYS A 83 -35.86 -3.10 -5.36
C LYS A 83 -35.50 -3.29 -6.84
N PHE A 84 -34.28 -3.72 -7.12
CA PHE A 84 -33.83 -4.06 -8.48
C PHE A 84 -34.21 -5.48 -8.87
N LYS A 85 -34.31 -5.72 -10.18
CA LYS A 85 -34.36 -7.04 -10.79
C LYS A 85 -33.04 -7.30 -11.51
N TYR A 86 -32.59 -8.55 -11.48
CA TYR A 86 -31.33 -8.94 -12.11
C TYR A 86 -31.36 -8.69 -13.63
N GLU A 87 -32.53 -8.86 -14.25
CA GLU A 87 -32.78 -8.70 -15.68
C GLU A 87 -32.48 -7.28 -16.18
N TYR A 88 -32.59 -6.27 -15.31
CA TYR A 88 -32.27 -4.89 -15.66
C TYR A 88 -30.81 -4.74 -16.09
N PHE A 89 -29.91 -5.59 -15.58
CA PHE A 89 -28.46 -5.51 -15.80
C PHE A 89 -27.93 -6.49 -16.84
N ARG A 90 -28.80 -7.15 -17.63
CA ARG A 90 -28.38 -8.19 -18.61
C ARG A 90 -27.26 -7.71 -19.54
N LYS A 91 -27.39 -6.50 -20.11
CA LYS A 91 -26.37 -5.92 -20.99
C LYS A 91 -25.02 -5.76 -20.27
N ALA A 92 -25.03 -5.30 -19.01
CA ALA A 92 -23.79 -5.16 -18.24
C ALA A 92 -23.12 -6.52 -17.98
N VAL A 93 -23.91 -7.55 -17.67
CA VAL A 93 -23.41 -8.93 -17.50
C VAL A 93 -22.79 -9.45 -18.80
N GLU A 94 -23.48 -9.30 -19.93
CA GLU A 94 -22.99 -9.70 -21.25
C GLU A 94 -21.69 -8.98 -21.61
N ASP A 95 -21.64 -7.67 -21.39
CA ASP A 95 -20.48 -6.87 -21.71
C ASP A 95 -19.24 -7.32 -20.89
N LEU A 96 -19.43 -7.55 -19.58
CA LEU A 96 -18.35 -7.99 -18.71
C LEU A 96 -17.89 -9.43 -19.01
N LYS A 97 -18.80 -10.36 -19.29
CA LYS A 97 -18.44 -11.74 -19.69
C LYS A 97 -17.69 -11.79 -21.03
N ALA A 98 -17.99 -10.87 -21.94
CA ALA A 98 -17.30 -10.77 -23.22
C ALA A 98 -15.95 -10.06 -23.15
N THR A 99 -15.62 -9.40 -22.02
CA THR A 99 -14.38 -8.64 -21.86
C THR A 99 -13.22 -9.57 -21.51
N ARG A 100 -12.09 -9.44 -22.23
CA ARG A 100 -10.85 -10.18 -21.95
C ARG A 100 -9.86 -9.28 -21.23
N PHE A 101 -9.77 -9.45 -19.91
CA PHE A 101 -8.78 -8.78 -19.07
C PHE A 101 -7.44 -9.54 -19.12
N THR A 102 -6.33 -8.82 -19.29
CA THR A 102 -4.97 -9.38 -19.29
C THR A 102 -4.13 -8.87 -18.11
N THR A 103 -4.20 -7.58 -17.80
CA THR A 103 -3.50 -6.94 -16.67
C THR A 103 -4.48 -6.46 -15.60
N LEU A 104 -5.62 -5.90 -16.01
CA LEU A 104 -6.68 -5.42 -15.13
C LEU A 104 -7.56 -6.59 -14.67
N THR A 105 -7.02 -7.49 -13.87
CA THR A 105 -7.66 -8.75 -13.45
C THR A 105 -8.34 -8.68 -12.07
N ASP A 106 -8.07 -7.64 -11.29
CA ASP A 106 -8.60 -7.42 -9.95
C ASP A 106 -9.66 -6.31 -9.94
N ASN A 107 -10.77 -6.55 -10.66
CA ASN A 107 -11.83 -5.56 -10.85
C ASN A 107 -12.96 -5.69 -9.83
N PHE A 108 -13.62 -4.57 -9.54
CA PHE A 108 -14.68 -4.45 -8.54
C PHE A 108 -15.87 -3.67 -9.08
N ILE A 109 -17.08 -4.13 -8.79
CA ILE A 109 -18.29 -3.41 -9.18
C ILE A 109 -18.58 -2.31 -8.16
N ALA A 110 -18.80 -1.09 -8.65
CA ALA A 110 -19.15 0.05 -7.81
C ALA A 110 -20.50 -0.15 -7.10
N THR A 111 -20.53 0.16 -5.80
CA THR A 111 -21.73 0.29 -4.97
C THR A 111 -21.50 1.43 -3.97
N GLY A 112 -22.54 1.87 -3.28
CA GLY A 112 -22.38 2.83 -2.18
C GLY A 112 -23.66 3.07 -1.41
N VAL A 113 -23.61 4.02 -0.48
CA VAL A 113 -24.72 4.33 0.44
C VAL A 113 -25.68 5.40 -0.07
N GLN A 114 -25.64 5.71 -1.37
CA GLN A 114 -26.55 6.66 -1.99
C GLN A 114 -27.90 6.00 -2.37
N PRO A 115 -29.01 6.76 -2.31
CA PRO A 115 -29.13 8.11 -1.77
C PRO A 115 -29.14 8.18 -0.23
N GLY A 116 -29.17 7.06 0.48
CA GLY A 116 -29.20 7.02 1.96
C GLY A 116 -30.54 7.47 2.53
N ARG A 117 -31.62 7.28 1.75
CA ARG A 117 -32.99 7.70 2.09
C ARG A 117 -33.84 6.46 2.39
N ILE A 118 -33.46 5.76 3.45
CA ILE A 118 -34.15 4.58 3.97
C ILE A 118 -34.29 4.71 5.48
N ASP A 119 -35.32 4.07 6.04
CA ASP A 119 -35.50 3.99 7.48
C ASP A 119 -34.73 2.79 8.08
N TRP A 120 -33.93 3.04 9.12
CA TRP A 120 -33.24 2.01 9.90
C TRP A 120 -34.19 0.94 10.43
N PHE A 121 -35.43 1.29 10.77
CA PHE A 121 -36.43 0.41 11.38
C PHE A 121 -37.43 -0.18 10.36
N SER A 122 -37.38 0.23 9.08
CA SER A 122 -38.19 -0.37 8.01
C SER A 122 -37.58 -1.66 7.48
N ASP A 123 -38.18 -2.82 7.79
CA ASP A 123 -37.74 -4.09 7.22
C ASP A 123 -37.92 -4.14 5.68
N ALA A 124 -38.91 -3.45 5.13
CA ALA A 124 -39.14 -3.37 3.69
C ALA A 124 -38.03 -2.60 2.96
N ASP A 125 -37.56 -1.48 3.54
CA ASP A 125 -36.47 -0.71 2.93
C ASP A 125 -35.18 -1.53 2.91
N TRP A 126 -34.87 -2.21 4.01
CA TRP A 126 -33.67 -3.04 4.12
C TRP A 126 -33.73 -4.30 3.27
N ASP A 127 -34.92 -4.88 3.02
CA ASP A 127 -35.09 -5.93 2.01
C ASP A 127 -34.70 -5.41 0.62
N GLY A 128 -35.12 -4.19 0.27
CA GLY A 128 -34.71 -3.52 -0.98
C GLY A 128 -33.20 -3.36 -1.10
N VAL A 129 -32.56 -2.80 -0.07
CA VAL A 129 -31.09 -2.63 -0.03
C VAL A 129 -30.37 -3.97 -0.16
N CYS A 130 -30.73 -4.94 0.68
CA CYS A 130 -30.09 -6.25 0.69
C CYS A 130 -30.25 -6.97 -0.65
N ASN A 131 -31.43 -6.92 -1.26
CA ASN A 131 -31.66 -7.44 -2.61
C ASN A 131 -30.72 -6.81 -3.64
N ASN A 132 -30.59 -5.48 -3.63
CA ASN A 132 -29.76 -4.77 -4.60
C ASN A 132 -28.28 -5.18 -4.49
N PHE A 133 -27.77 -5.27 -3.25
CA PHE A 133 -26.41 -5.75 -2.99
C PHE A 133 -26.21 -7.22 -3.35
N ALA A 134 -27.20 -8.09 -3.12
CA ALA A 134 -27.15 -9.48 -3.57
C ALA A 134 -27.08 -9.58 -5.10
N ILE A 135 -27.84 -8.77 -5.84
CA ILE A 135 -27.77 -8.72 -7.30
C ILE A 135 -26.37 -8.31 -7.77
N PHE A 136 -25.80 -7.24 -7.20
CA PHE A 136 -24.47 -6.79 -7.59
C PHE A 136 -23.38 -7.82 -7.21
N ALA A 137 -23.51 -8.48 -6.06
CA ALA A 137 -22.62 -9.56 -5.66
C ALA A 137 -22.71 -10.77 -6.61
N ARG A 138 -23.92 -11.12 -7.05
CA ARG A 138 -24.15 -12.15 -8.08
C ARG A 138 -23.46 -11.80 -9.40
N ILE A 139 -23.67 -10.57 -9.88
CA ILE A 139 -23.07 -10.08 -11.13
C ILE A 139 -21.54 -10.11 -11.01
N ALA A 140 -20.97 -9.64 -9.90
CA ALA A 140 -19.53 -9.69 -9.68
C ALA A 140 -18.99 -11.12 -9.77
N LYS A 141 -19.64 -12.08 -9.09
CA LYS A 141 -19.26 -13.49 -9.11
C LYS A 141 -19.29 -14.10 -10.50
N GLU A 142 -20.40 -13.96 -11.21
CA GLU A 142 -20.60 -14.65 -12.50
C GLU A 142 -19.82 -14.02 -13.66
N THR A 143 -19.38 -12.77 -13.51
CA THR A 143 -18.55 -12.06 -14.49
C THR A 143 -17.06 -12.14 -14.19
N GLY A 144 -16.67 -12.83 -13.10
CA GLY A 144 -15.27 -13.03 -12.71
C GLY A 144 -14.62 -11.83 -12.02
N MET A 145 -15.40 -10.83 -11.61
CA MET A 145 -14.92 -9.72 -10.77
C MET A 145 -14.53 -10.25 -9.38
N LYS A 146 -13.61 -9.55 -8.70
CA LYS A 146 -13.15 -9.96 -7.37
C LYS A 146 -14.15 -9.65 -6.26
N GLY A 147 -15.04 -8.70 -6.49
CA GLY A 147 -16.06 -8.33 -5.52
C GLY A 147 -16.66 -6.96 -5.81
N LEU A 148 -16.94 -6.24 -4.73
CA LEU A 148 -17.64 -4.95 -4.76
C LEU A 148 -16.74 -3.87 -4.19
N ILE A 149 -16.80 -2.68 -4.77
CA ILE A 149 -16.39 -1.46 -4.09
C ILE A 149 -17.59 -0.91 -3.33
N PHE A 150 -17.44 -0.68 -2.02
CA PHE A 150 -18.44 -0.09 -1.15
C PHE A 150 -18.03 1.34 -0.76
N ASP A 151 -18.67 2.30 -1.39
CA ASP A 151 -18.54 3.71 -1.05
C ASP A 151 -19.52 4.07 0.09
N SER A 152 -18.98 4.16 1.31
CA SER A 152 -19.75 4.43 2.52
C SER A 152 -20.01 5.92 2.77
N GLU A 153 -19.60 6.82 1.87
CA GLU A 153 -19.71 8.26 2.07
C GLU A 153 -21.13 8.81 1.87
N GLU A 154 -21.46 9.83 2.66
CA GLU A 154 -22.80 10.40 2.72
C GLU A 154 -22.93 11.65 1.82
N TYR A 155 -23.27 11.45 0.56
CA TYR A 155 -23.39 12.55 -0.43
C TYR A 155 -24.75 13.26 -0.44
N SER A 156 -25.79 12.68 0.17
CA SER A 156 -27.19 13.15 0.03
C SER A 156 -27.91 13.34 1.37
N GLY A 157 -27.19 13.20 2.49
CA GLY A 157 -27.74 13.27 3.84
C GLY A 157 -26.68 12.89 4.88
N LYS A 158 -27.12 12.64 6.12
CA LYS A 158 -26.27 12.20 7.25
C LYS A 158 -26.86 10.91 7.84
N PHE A 159 -26.99 9.90 6.98
CA PHE A 159 -27.59 8.58 7.23
C PHE A 159 -27.00 7.80 8.43
N TRP A 160 -25.69 7.90 8.64
CA TRP A 160 -24.98 7.20 9.71
C TRP A 160 -25.11 7.88 11.08
N TRP A 161 -25.67 9.09 11.15
CA TRP A 161 -25.67 9.87 12.38
C TRP A 161 -26.89 9.51 13.22
N PHE A 162 -26.65 9.01 14.43
CA PHE A 162 -27.72 8.66 15.38
C PHE A 162 -28.74 9.80 15.58
N LYS A 163 -28.27 11.05 15.67
CA LYS A 163 -29.15 12.22 15.89
C LYS A 163 -30.24 12.43 14.83
N ASN A 164 -30.10 11.79 13.67
CA ASN A 164 -31.08 11.86 12.58
C ASN A 164 -32.08 10.69 12.61
N VAL A 165 -31.97 9.80 13.59
CA VAL A 165 -32.91 8.70 13.81
C VAL A 165 -33.88 9.12 14.90
N ALA A 166 -35.08 9.54 14.51
CA ALA A 166 -36.10 10.03 15.42
C ALA A 166 -36.85 8.89 16.12
N GLY A 167 -37.33 9.14 17.35
CA GLY A 167 -38.24 8.23 18.05
C GLY A 167 -37.61 6.97 18.65
N HIS A 168 -36.28 6.83 18.61
CA HIS A 168 -35.57 5.67 19.11
C HIS A 168 -34.42 6.06 20.05
N THR A 169 -34.18 5.24 21.06
CA THR A 169 -33.05 5.38 21.97
C THR A 169 -31.74 5.06 21.26
N ARG A 170 -30.62 5.51 21.86
CA ARG A 170 -29.28 5.24 21.36
C ARG A 170 -29.00 3.74 21.29
N GLU A 171 -29.41 2.99 22.31
CA GLU A 171 -29.21 1.55 22.44
C GLU A 171 -30.00 0.79 21.36
N GLU A 172 -31.24 1.20 21.09
CA GLU A 172 -32.06 0.63 20.01
C GLU A 172 -31.44 0.88 18.64
N CYS A 173 -30.96 2.10 18.37
CA CYS A 173 -30.31 2.45 17.11
C CYS A 173 -29.01 1.65 16.91
N ILE A 174 -28.21 1.45 17.96
CA ILE A 174 -27.00 0.62 17.92
C ILE A 174 -27.35 -0.84 17.61
N ALA A 175 -28.32 -1.40 18.32
CA ALA A 175 -28.77 -2.78 18.10
C ALA A 175 -29.33 -2.96 16.69
N MET A 176 -30.08 -1.97 16.20
CA MET A 176 -30.64 -1.96 14.85
C MET A 176 -29.53 -1.87 13.81
N ALA A 177 -28.56 -0.97 13.97
CA ALA A 177 -27.42 -0.86 13.05
C ALA A 177 -26.68 -2.20 12.91
N ARG A 178 -26.38 -2.89 14.02
CA ARG A 178 -25.77 -4.23 14.00
C ARG A 178 -26.68 -5.27 13.32
N LYS A 179 -28.00 -5.23 13.54
CA LYS A 179 -28.97 -6.09 12.83
C LYS A 179 -28.91 -5.87 11.32
N ARG A 180 -28.88 -4.62 10.87
CA ARG A 180 -28.81 -4.26 9.45
C ARG A 180 -27.47 -4.64 8.81
N GLY A 181 -26.38 -4.51 9.57
CA GLY A 181 -25.07 -5.04 9.20
C GLY A 181 -25.10 -6.54 8.91
N ARG A 182 -25.76 -7.33 9.77
CA ARG A 182 -25.96 -8.77 9.55
C ARG A 182 -26.77 -9.05 8.29
N GLN A 183 -27.83 -8.30 8.03
CA GLN A 183 -28.67 -8.49 6.84
C GLN A 183 -27.89 -8.19 5.56
N PHE A 184 -27.18 -7.06 5.54
CA PHE A 184 -26.28 -6.69 4.44
C PHE A 184 -25.21 -7.77 4.20
N GLY A 185 -24.51 -8.18 5.26
CA GLY A 185 -23.47 -9.20 5.17
C GLY A 185 -24.00 -10.53 4.65
N LYS A 186 -25.17 -10.98 5.12
CA LYS A 186 -25.83 -12.19 4.61
C LYS A 186 -26.21 -12.07 3.13
N ALA A 187 -26.68 -10.91 2.69
CA ALA A 187 -27.06 -10.69 1.29
C ALA A 187 -25.84 -10.75 0.35
N VAL A 188 -24.76 -10.07 0.69
CA VAL A 188 -23.52 -10.06 -0.10
C VAL A 188 -22.84 -11.42 -0.05
N PHE A 189 -22.49 -11.91 1.14
CA PHE A 189 -21.66 -13.10 1.30
C PHE A 189 -22.43 -14.41 1.16
N GLY A 190 -23.75 -14.41 1.34
CA GLY A 190 -24.58 -15.56 0.97
C GLY A 190 -24.59 -15.80 -0.54
N THR A 191 -24.49 -14.73 -1.33
CA THR A 191 -24.49 -14.80 -2.80
C THR A 191 -23.08 -15.01 -3.36
N PHE A 192 -22.11 -14.28 -2.82
CA PHE A 192 -20.70 -14.33 -3.22
C PHE A 192 -19.83 -14.58 -1.99
N PRO A 193 -19.65 -15.85 -1.58
CA PRO A 193 -19.03 -16.17 -0.30
C PRO A 193 -17.56 -15.70 -0.24
N GLU A 194 -16.81 -15.85 -1.32
CA GLU A 194 -15.43 -15.38 -1.50
C GLU A 194 -15.29 -13.90 -1.89
N CYS A 195 -16.36 -13.11 -1.78
CA CYS A 195 -16.35 -11.69 -2.16
C CYS A 195 -15.24 -10.90 -1.45
N ARG A 196 -14.49 -10.13 -2.24
CA ARG A 196 -13.61 -9.06 -1.75
C ARG A 196 -14.41 -7.77 -1.66
N LEU A 197 -14.84 -7.41 -0.44
CA LEU A 197 -15.53 -6.16 -0.18
C LEU A 197 -14.49 -5.06 0.05
N PHE A 198 -14.25 -4.26 -0.98
CA PHE A 198 -13.31 -3.14 -0.94
C PHE A 198 -14.06 -1.87 -0.56
N ALA A 199 -13.84 -1.30 0.61
CA ALA A 199 -14.50 -0.07 1.00
C ALA A 199 -13.51 1.10 1.01
N PHE A 200 -13.85 2.24 0.39
CA PHE A 200 -12.97 3.41 0.44
C PHE A 200 -12.75 3.90 1.87
N PHE A 201 -13.83 3.84 2.67
CA PHE A 201 -13.78 3.85 4.11
C PHE A 201 -14.48 2.62 4.67
N TRP A 202 -13.85 1.94 5.63
CA TRP A 202 -14.52 0.93 6.45
C TRP A 202 -14.61 1.43 7.89
N LEU A 203 -13.76 0.92 8.80
CA LEU A 203 -13.68 1.46 10.15
C LEU A 203 -13.01 2.83 10.17
N SER A 204 -12.14 3.11 9.19
CA SER A 204 -11.52 4.42 8.98
C SER A 204 -12.52 5.58 8.86
N LEU A 205 -13.77 5.32 8.42
CA LEU A 205 -14.84 6.32 8.36
C LEU A 205 -15.08 6.98 9.73
N ASN A 206 -14.99 6.19 10.79
CA ASN A 206 -15.24 6.62 12.18
C ASN A 206 -14.07 7.44 12.76
N THR A 207 -13.04 7.72 11.96
CA THR A 207 -11.94 8.63 12.30
C THR A 207 -11.89 9.87 11.42
N ALA A 208 -12.68 9.90 10.33
CA ALA A 208 -12.71 11.00 9.37
C ALA A 208 -13.63 12.15 9.79
N ASN A 209 -14.61 11.90 10.68
CA ASN A 209 -15.69 12.84 11.04
C ASN A 209 -15.83 13.05 12.56
N VAL A 210 -14.77 13.51 13.24
CA VAL A 210 -14.85 13.90 14.66
C VAL A 210 -15.17 15.40 14.76
N GLU A 211 -16.27 15.85 14.18
CA GLU A 211 -16.77 17.22 14.41
C GLU A 211 -17.68 17.29 15.65
N ASP A 212 -18.22 16.15 16.11
CA ASP A 212 -19.15 16.07 17.23
C ASP A 212 -18.87 14.80 18.05
N PRO A 213 -18.18 14.91 19.21
CA PRO A 213 -17.87 13.76 20.07
C PRO A 213 -19.11 13.07 20.67
N ASP A 214 -20.28 13.72 20.64
CA ASP A 214 -21.55 13.15 21.11
C ASP A 214 -22.35 12.50 19.96
N SER A 215 -21.93 12.68 18.71
CA SER A 215 -22.55 12.02 17.57
C SER A 215 -22.12 10.55 17.48
N VAL A 216 -23.01 9.66 17.90
CA VAL A 216 -22.83 8.23 17.66
C VAL A 216 -22.92 7.99 16.16
N HIS A 217 -21.80 7.64 15.55
CA HIS A 217 -21.73 7.22 14.17
C HIS A 217 -22.11 5.73 14.07
N LEU A 218 -23.30 5.45 13.54
CA LEU A 218 -23.90 4.11 13.48
C LEU A 218 -23.13 3.15 12.55
N SER A 219 -22.26 3.65 11.67
CA SER A 219 -21.51 2.80 10.74
C SER A 219 -20.63 1.77 11.44
N ALA A 220 -20.01 2.10 12.59
CA ALA A 220 -19.20 1.14 13.34
C ALA A 220 -20.01 -0.09 13.78
N TYR A 221 -21.25 0.12 14.25
CA TYR A 221 -22.14 -0.95 14.70
C TYR A 221 -22.74 -1.73 13.52
N PHE A 222 -23.05 -1.05 12.41
CA PHE A 222 -23.37 -1.72 11.15
C PHE A 222 -22.22 -2.64 10.70
N ILE A 223 -20.99 -2.13 10.69
CA ILE A 223 -19.79 -2.90 10.35
C ILE A 223 -19.60 -4.10 11.29
N ASP A 224 -19.78 -3.93 12.60
CA ASP A 224 -19.72 -5.02 13.57
C ASP A 224 -20.75 -6.11 13.25
N GLY A 225 -21.95 -5.71 12.81
CA GLY A 225 -22.97 -6.63 12.31
C GLY A 225 -22.56 -7.40 11.06
N VAL A 226 -21.77 -6.81 10.18
CA VAL A 226 -21.20 -7.52 9.03
C VAL A 226 -20.23 -8.60 9.51
N TYR A 227 -19.39 -8.32 10.52
CA TYR A 227 -18.47 -9.32 11.08
C TYR A 227 -19.17 -10.50 11.75
N ASP A 228 -20.36 -10.30 12.35
CA ASP A 228 -21.15 -11.41 12.92
C ASP A 228 -21.35 -12.55 11.91
N VAL A 229 -21.50 -12.21 10.62
CA VAL A 229 -21.85 -13.16 9.54
C VAL A 229 -20.76 -13.30 8.47
N LEU A 230 -19.62 -12.63 8.64
CA LEU A 230 -18.51 -12.68 7.69
C LEU A 230 -17.95 -14.11 7.60
N PRO A 231 -18.01 -14.77 6.44
CA PRO A 231 -17.55 -16.15 6.30
C PRO A 231 -16.04 -16.19 6.03
N PRO A 232 -15.32 -17.29 6.37
CA PRO A 232 -13.85 -17.34 6.40
C PRO A 232 -13.17 -17.06 5.04
N GLN A 233 -13.84 -17.33 3.93
CA GLN A 233 -13.34 -17.09 2.58
C GLN A 233 -13.47 -15.64 2.10
N ALA A 234 -14.30 -14.81 2.76
CA ALA A 234 -14.46 -13.40 2.40
C ALA A 234 -13.25 -12.57 2.85
N ARG A 235 -13.02 -11.45 2.17
CA ARG A 235 -12.01 -10.44 2.57
C ARG A 235 -12.61 -9.05 2.55
N ILE A 236 -12.24 -8.24 3.54
CA ILE A 236 -12.60 -6.83 3.62
C ILE A 236 -11.32 -6.00 3.41
N TYR A 237 -11.42 -4.93 2.63
CA TYR A 237 -10.34 -3.96 2.48
C TYR A 237 -10.81 -2.61 3.00
N ASP A 238 -10.13 -2.08 4.01
CA ASP A 238 -10.34 -0.70 4.48
C ASP A 238 -9.42 0.21 3.66
N GLY A 239 -10.04 1.07 2.85
CA GLY A 239 -9.38 1.92 1.86
C GLY A 239 -8.54 3.06 2.47
N MET A 240 -8.65 3.29 3.79
CA MET A 240 -7.86 4.30 4.51
C MET A 240 -7.86 5.66 3.80
N GLU A 241 -8.98 6.04 3.19
CA GLU A 241 -9.00 7.10 2.17
C GLU A 241 -8.43 8.42 2.71
N ASN A 242 -8.96 8.88 3.85
CA ASN A 242 -8.55 10.14 4.47
C ASN A 242 -7.06 10.11 4.91
N GLN A 243 -6.57 8.98 5.39
CA GLN A 243 -5.18 8.83 5.82
C GLN A 243 -4.22 8.84 4.62
N GLY A 244 -4.58 8.17 3.53
CA GLY A 244 -3.77 8.15 2.30
C GLY A 244 -3.74 9.52 1.60
N TYR A 245 -4.87 10.23 1.56
CA TYR A 245 -4.96 11.54 0.91
C TYR A 245 -4.17 12.65 1.61
N ARG A 246 -3.88 12.48 2.91
CA ARG A 246 -3.13 13.45 3.73
C ARG A 246 -1.69 13.01 4.01
N LEU A 247 -1.18 12.02 3.28
CA LEU A 247 0.13 11.47 3.53
C LEU A 247 1.24 12.50 3.25
N ARG A 248 1.93 12.98 4.30
CA ARG A 248 3.05 13.93 4.14
C ARG A 248 4.40 13.24 4.19
N ASP A 249 4.54 12.33 5.13
CA ASP A 249 5.81 11.69 5.46
C ASP A 249 5.61 10.27 6.01
N LEU A 250 6.71 9.65 6.47
CA LEU A 250 6.69 8.31 7.02
C LEU A 250 5.98 8.21 8.38
N ASN A 251 5.91 9.29 9.16
CA ASN A 251 5.20 9.30 10.43
C ASN A 251 3.68 9.19 10.22
N ASP A 252 3.16 9.81 9.16
CA ASP A 252 1.75 9.64 8.78
C ASP A 252 1.46 8.17 8.40
N VAL A 253 2.38 7.48 7.71
CA VAL A 253 2.27 6.02 7.47
C VAL A 253 2.22 5.25 8.79
N HIS A 254 3.17 5.49 9.70
CA HIS A 254 3.22 4.80 10.99
C HIS A 254 1.93 5.03 11.80
N ARG A 255 1.39 6.25 11.76
CA ARG A 255 0.12 6.57 12.40
C ARG A 255 -1.04 5.78 11.77
N ALA A 256 -1.13 5.73 10.45
CA ALA A 256 -2.17 4.97 9.75
C ALA A 256 -2.09 3.47 10.06
N VAL A 257 -0.87 2.88 10.04
CA VAL A 257 -0.63 1.48 10.41
C VAL A 257 -1.03 1.22 11.87
N LYS A 258 -0.65 2.12 12.80
CA LYS A 258 -1.07 2.01 14.20
C LYS A 258 -2.59 2.04 14.32
N MET A 259 -3.25 2.99 13.67
CA MET A 259 -4.71 3.13 13.72
C MET A 259 -5.39 1.83 13.25
N PHE A 260 -4.97 1.31 12.10
CA PHE A 260 -5.52 0.09 11.51
C PHE A 260 -5.31 -1.12 12.42
N TYR A 261 -4.07 -1.39 12.86
CA TYR A 261 -3.77 -2.63 13.59
C TYR A 261 -4.08 -2.58 15.09
N GLN A 262 -4.15 -1.40 15.71
CA GLN A 262 -4.32 -1.27 17.15
C GLN A 262 -5.62 -0.59 17.56
N ASP A 263 -6.11 0.40 16.81
CA ASP A 263 -7.21 1.24 17.26
C ASP A 263 -8.55 0.81 16.65
N PHE A 264 -8.61 0.51 15.35
CA PHE A 264 -9.84 0.09 14.68
C PHE A 264 -10.48 -1.19 15.25
N PRO A 265 -9.74 -2.27 15.59
CA PRO A 265 -10.32 -3.47 16.18
C PRO A 265 -11.07 -3.20 17.50
N LYS A 266 -10.75 -2.11 18.20
CA LYS A 266 -11.41 -1.74 19.46
C LYS A 266 -12.83 -1.21 19.23
N MET A 267 -13.16 -0.81 18.00
CA MET A 267 -14.52 -0.39 17.60
C MET A 267 -15.46 -1.59 17.38
N LEU A 268 -14.92 -2.82 17.35
CA LEU A 268 -15.68 -4.05 17.17
C LEU A 268 -15.90 -4.77 18.49
N SER A 269 -16.99 -5.54 18.55
CA SER A 269 -17.26 -6.43 19.68
C SER A 269 -16.14 -7.48 19.82
N PRO A 270 -15.77 -7.90 21.04
CA PRO A 270 -14.62 -8.80 21.27
C PRO A 270 -14.63 -10.07 20.41
N GLU A 271 -15.80 -10.67 20.21
CA GLU A 271 -16.01 -11.88 19.41
C GLU A 271 -15.67 -11.71 17.91
N ASN A 272 -15.73 -10.47 17.39
CA ASN A 272 -15.47 -10.17 15.99
C ASN A 272 -14.01 -9.77 15.71
N ARG A 273 -13.20 -9.52 16.74
CA ARG A 273 -11.81 -9.06 16.58
C ARG A 273 -10.90 -10.09 15.90
N GLY A 274 -11.13 -11.39 16.15
CA GLY A 274 -10.38 -12.45 15.45
C GLY A 274 -10.59 -12.38 13.94
N LYS A 275 -11.86 -12.29 13.51
CA LYS A 275 -12.22 -12.15 12.09
C LYS A 275 -11.61 -10.89 11.45
N TYR A 276 -11.54 -9.78 12.19
CA TYR A 276 -10.86 -8.57 11.70
C TYR A 276 -9.41 -8.85 11.34
N PHE A 277 -8.62 -9.43 12.25
CA PHE A 277 -7.21 -9.70 11.99
C PHE A 277 -7.01 -10.74 10.87
N ASP A 278 -7.90 -11.73 10.78
CA ASP A 278 -7.79 -12.79 9.78
C ASP A 278 -8.21 -12.33 8.38
N GLN A 279 -9.22 -11.47 8.27
CA GLN A 279 -9.96 -11.23 7.03
C GLN A 279 -9.95 -9.79 6.53
N THR A 280 -9.49 -8.83 7.34
CA THR A 280 -9.44 -7.42 6.96
C THR A 280 -8.04 -7.01 6.58
N ARG A 281 -7.93 -6.20 5.51
CA ARG A 281 -6.67 -5.77 4.93
C ARG A 281 -6.64 -4.25 4.78
N MET A 282 -5.49 -3.67 5.05
CA MET A 282 -5.23 -2.26 4.88
C MET A 282 -5.02 -1.96 3.39
N ALA A 283 -5.80 -1.04 2.82
CA ALA A 283 -5.71 -0.68 1.41
C ALA A 283 -5.53 0.82 1.19
N MET A 284 -4.35 1.35 1.50
CA MET A 284 -4.09 2.79 1.52
C MET A 284 -4.28 3.47 0.13
N SER A 285 -4.74 4.73 0.16
CA SER A 285 -5.16 5.49 -1.01
C SER A 285 -4.16 6.57 -1.47
N ILE A 286 -4.34 7.07 -2.68
CA ILE A 286 -3.72 8.31 -3.21
C ILE A 286 -4.77 9.13 -3.98
N TYR A 287 -4.90 10.42 -3.67
CA TYR A 287 -5.77 11.33 -4.44
C TYR A 287 -4.99 12.09 -5.51
N LEU A 288 -5.14 11.72 -6.77
CA LEU A 288 -4.33 12.25 -7.89
C LEU A 288 -4.52 13.76 -8.08
N ASP A 289 -5.74 14.27 -7.94
CA ASP A 289 -6.02 15.69 -8.17
C ASP A 289 -5.26 16.59 -7.18
N ALA A 290 -5.07 16.15 -5.93
CA ALA A 290 -4.32 16.89 -4.91
C ALA A 290 -2.84 17.11 -5.29
N TYR A 291 -2.28 16.20 -6.09
CA TYR A 291 -0.94 16.37 -6.64
C TYR A 291 -0.97 17.25 -7.89
N PHE A 292 -1.80 16.91 -8.87
CA PHE A 292 -1.58 17.41 -10.23
C PHE A 292 -2.48 18.57 -10.67
N SER A 293 -3.67 18.74 -10.07
CA SER A 293 -4.69 19.63 -10.67
C SER A 293 -5.41 20.57 -9.71
N LEU A 294 -5.38 20.31 -8.40
CA LEU A 294 -5.97 21.19 -7.40
C LEU A 294 -5.04 22.34 -7.03
N ASP A 295 -5.67 23.45 -6.69
CA ASP A 295 -5.03 24.58 -6.04
C ASP A 295 -4.38 24.12 -4.72
N PRO A 296 -3.06 24.36 -4.50
CA PRO A 296 -2.37 23.96 -3.29
C PRO A 296 -2.95 24.55 -1.99
N SER A 297 -3.79 25.59 -2.05
CA SER A 297 -4.43 26.17 -0.87
C SER A 297 -5.76 25.51 -0.47
N LYS A 298 -6.23 24.50 -1.23
CA LYS A 298 -7.58 23.94 -1.08
C LYS A 298 -7.57 22.43 -0.80
N SER A 299 -8.58 21.99 -0.04
CA SER A 299 -8.87 20.55 0.16
C SER A 299 -7.62 19.75 0.60
N TYR A 300 -7.47 18.52 0.11
CA TYR A 300 -6.33 17.66 0.41
C TYR A 300 -4.99 18.20 -0.13
N ALA A 301 -5.00 19.06 -1.16
CA ALA A 301 -3.78 19.63 -1.73
C ALA A 301 -3.01 20.51 -0.75
N TYR A 302 -3.71 21.16 0.19
CA TYR A 302 -3.13 21.93 1.30
C TYR A 302 -2.16 21.08 2.13
N TRP A 303 -2.57 19.86 2.49
CA TRP A 303 -1.76 18.95 3.28
C TRP A 303 -0.49 18.52 2.56
N LEU A 304 -0.49 18.56 1.23
CA LEU A 304 0.61 18.10 0.38
C LEU A 304 1.55 19.22 -0.08
N ALA A 305 1.19 20.49 0.18
CA ALA A 305 1.86 21.66 -0.40
C ALA A 305 3.37 21.72 -0.09
N ASP A 306 3.75 21.50 1.17
CA ASP A 306 5.16 21.54 1.59
C ASP A 306 5.97 20.41 0.97
N GLY A 307 5.40 19.21 0.90
CA GLY A 307 6.01 18.07 0.23
C GLY A 307 6.24 18.33 -1.26
N LYS A 308 5.23 18.88 -1.96
CA LYS A 308 5.35 19.26 -3.37
C LYS A 308 6.43 20.33 -3.58
N LYS A 309 6.54 21.31 -2.68
CA LYS A 309 7.59 22.34 -2.73
C LYS A 309 8.98 21.73 -2.52
N LYS A 310 9.12 20.76 -1.63
CA LYS A 310 10.40 20.12 -1.30
C LYS A 310 10.90 19.15 -2.38
N TYR A 311 10.01 18.32 -2.92
CA TYR A 311 10.38 17.20 -3.80
C TYR A 311 9.99 17.40 -5.27
N GLY A 312 9.28 18.49 -5.59
CA GLY A 312 8.54 18.61 -6.85
C GLY A 312 7.26 17.77 -6.84
N THR A 313 6.27 18.14 -7.64
CA THR A 313 4.95 17.45 -7.66
C THR A 313 5.08 15.96 -8.01
N ALA A 314 5.69 15.63 -9.14
CA ALA A 314 5.88 14.25 -9.58
C ALA A 314 6.80 13.45 -8.64
N GLY A 315 7.87 14.08 -8.12
CA GLY A 315 8.77 13.46 -7.14
C GLY A 315 8.06 13.12 -5.83
N PHE A 316 7.22 14.03 -5.34
CA PHE A 316 6.42 13.80 -4.13
C PHE A 316 5.35 12.74 -4.33
N PHE A 317 4.64 12.76 -5.47
CA PHE A 317 3.67 11.72 -5.85
C PHE A 317 4.33 10.34 -5.89
N ARG A 318 5.47 10.20 -6.57
CA ARG A 318 6.23 8.95 -6.65
C ARG A 318 6.55 8.40 -5.25
N ARG A 319 7.10 9.26 -4.39
CA ARG A 319 7.48 8.91 -3.02
C ARG A 319 6.28 8.44 -2.22
N ASN A 320 5.18 9.19 -2.27
CA ASN A 320 3.99 8.87 -1.49
C ASN A 320 3.30 7.60 -1.99
N LEU A 321 3.24 7.38 -3.31
CA LEU A 321 2.74 6.12 -3.84
C LEU A 321 3.63 4.93 -3.43
N GLN A 322 4.95 5.10 -3.34
CA GLN A 322 5.84 4.06 -2.80
C GLN A 322 5.52 3.75 -1.34
N LEU A 323 5.33 4.77 -0.50
CA LEU A 323 4.95 4.59 0.90
C LEU A 323 3.59 3.92 1.06
N THR A 324 2.60 4.33 0.26
CA THR A 324 1.27 3.71 0.21
C THR A 324 1.37 2.23 -0.13
N MET A 325 2.15 1.88 -1.17
CA MET A 325 2.38 0.49 -1.57
C MET A 325 3.14 -0.32 -0.52
N GLN A 326 4.07 0.29 0.23
CA GLN A 326 4.76 -0.38 1.33
C GLN A 326 3.81 -0.69 2.50
N ALA A 327 2.86 0.21 2.78
CA ALA A 327 1.95 0.09 3.91
C ALA A 327 0.72 -0.80 3.64
N ALA A 328 0.22 -0.81 2.39
CA ALA A 328 -0.90 -1.65 1.99
C ALA A 328 -0.59 -3.13 2.17
N ASP A 329 -1.57 -3.97 2.53
CA ASP A 329 -1.33 -5.42 2.67
C ASP A 329 -1.30 -6.11 1.30
N GLU A 330 -2.30 -5.85 0.47
CA GLU A 330 -2.47 -6.44 -0.87
C GLU A 330 -2.83 -5.38 -1.92
N TYR A 331 -3.82 -4.53 -1.65
CA TYR A 331 -4.22 -3.46 -2.58
C TYR A 331 -3.82 -2.08 -2.08
N ALA A 332 -3.20 -1.27 -2.93
CA ALA A 332 -3.32 0.18 -2.82
C ALA A 332 -4.28 0.67 -3.91
N TRP A 333 -4.71 1.93 -3.84
CA TRP A 333 -5.58 2.47 -4.87
C TRP A 333 -5.39 3.97 -5.07
N THR A 334 -5.81 4.44 -6.25
CA THR A 334 -5.81 5.86 -6.57
C THR A 334 -7.23 6.35 -6.83
N TRP A 335 -7.53 7.58 -6.44
CA TRP A 335 -8.72 8.31 -6.85
C TRP A 335 -8.36 9.44 -7.82
N GLY A 336 -9.14 9.58 -8.89
CA GLY A 336 -8.96 10.64 -9.88
C GLY A 336 -10.28 11.25 -10.34
N GLU A 337 -10.38 12.58 -10.33
CA GLU A 337 -11.60 13.30 -10.70
C GLU A 337 -11.47 14.04 -12.02
N ARG A 338 -10.41 14.84 -12.19
CA ARG A 338 -10.23 15.75 -13.33
C ARG A 338 -9.41 15.14 -14.46
N GLY A 339 -8.46 14.29 -14.13
CA GLY A 339 -7.56 13.63 -15.08
C GLY A 339 -7.94 12.18 -15.42
N THR A 340 -7.25 11.61 -16.38
CA THR A 340 -7.34 10.17 -16.73
C THR A 340 -6.01 9.64 -17.24
N TRP A 341 -5.77 8.33 -17.07
CA TRP A 341 -4.62 7.65 -17.69
C TRP A 341 -4.91 7.16 -19.11
N TRP A 342 -6.17 6.86 -19.41
CA TRP A 342 -6.68 6.44 -20.72
C TRP A 342 -7.83 7.34 -21.16
N LYS A 343 -7.88 7.65 -22.46
CA LYS A 343 -8.90 8.54 -23.01
C LYS A 343 -9.85 7.75 -23.89
N PHE A 344 -11.10 7.60 -23.47
CA PHE A 344 -12.14 7.08 -24.36
C PHE A 344 -12.37 8.04 -25.53
N PRO A 345 -12.75 7.53 -26.71
CA PRO A 345 -13.21 8.37 -27.82
C PRO A 345 -14.30 9.35 -27.36
N ASN A 346 -14.25 10.57 -27.88
CA ASN A 346 -15.16 11.69 -27.53
C ASN A 346 -15.11 12.18 -26.08
N SER A 347 -14.22 11.67 -25.23
CA SER A 347 -13.99 12.25 -23.90
C SER A 347 -13.26 13.59 -23.98
N SER A 348 -13.74 14.60 -23.28
CA SER A 348 -13.04 15.89 -23.11
C SER A 348 -12.04 15.89 -21.95
N ARG A 349 -11.95 14.79 -21.18
CA ARG A 349 -11.04 14.70 -20.02
C ARG A 349 -9.59 14.87 -20.46
N LYS A 350 -8.85 15.61 -19.64
CA LYS A 350 -7.40 15.81 -19.74
C LYS A 350 -6.67 14.57 -19.24
N THR A 351 -5.53 14.23 -19.84
CA THR A 351 -4.67 13.18 -19.28
C THR A 351 -3.89 13.73 -18.10
N TRP A 352 -3.46 12.86 -17.18
CA TRP A 352 -2.57 13.29 -16.10
C TRP A 352 -1.27 13.90 -16.61
N ASP A 353 -0.73 13.42 -17.73
CA ASP A 353 0.46 14.00 -18.39
C ASP A 353 0.27 15.45 -18.84
N SER A 354 -0.96 15.87 -19.11
CA SER A 354 -1.26 17.25 -19.49
C SER A 354 -1.32 18.20 -18.30
N PHE A 355 -1.48 17.66 -17.09
CA PHE A 355 -1.37 18.43 -15.84
C PHE A 355 0.09 18.50 -15.38
N ASP A 356 0.83 17.40 -15.49
CA ASP A 356 2.24 17.31 -15.19
C ASP A 356 2.89 16.28 -16.13
N PRO A 357 3.81 16.69 -17.03
CA PRO A 357 4.46 15.79 -18.00
C PRO A 357 5.21 14.62 -17.35
N GLU A 358 5.57 14.71 -16.07
CA GLU A 358 6.28 13.65 -15.33
C GLU A 358 5.33 12.69 -14.61
N ALA A 359 4.01 12.95 -14.59
CA ALA A 359 3.04 12.18 -13.82
C ALA A 359 3.05 10.67 -14.14
N ARG A 360 3.07 10.29 -15.42
CA ARG A 360 3.08 8.88 -15.83
C ARG A 360 4.40 8.20 -15.48
N GLN A 361 5.53 8.88 -15.66
CA GLN A 361 6.82 8.29 -15.30
C GLN A 361 6.94 8.12 -13.78
N ALA A 362 6.44 9.08 -13.00
CA ALA A 362 6.38 8.99 -11.55
C ALA A 362 5.51 7.83 -11.07
N LEU A 363 4.38 7.56 -11.73
CA LEU A 363 3.53 6.39 -11.46
C LEU A 363 4.31 5.08 -11.67
N TYR A 364 5.01 4.94 -12.79
CA TYR A 364 5.80 3.74 -13.10
C TYR A 364 7.00 3.59 -12.16
N ASP A 365 7.68 4.68 -11.86
CA ASP A 365 8.84 4.70 -10.97
C ASP A 365 8.48 4.41 -9.52
N ALA A 366 7.25 4.75 -9.12
CA ALA A 366 6.76 4.40 -7.81
C ALA A 366 6.68 2.88 -7.69
N LEU A 367 6.13 2.20 -8.68
CA LEU A 367 5.85 0.76 -8.66
C LEU A 367 7.05 -0.11 -9.04
N SER A 368 8.10 0.49 -9.62
CA SER A 368 9.39 -0.16 -9.91
C SER A 368 10.55 0.67 -9.35
N PRO A 369 10.63 0.84 -8.01
CA PRO A 369 11.51 1.83 -7.38
C PRO A 369 13.00 1.58 -7.65
N ILE A 370 13.42 0.30 -7.61
CA ILE A 370 14.82 -0.11 -7.86
C ILE A 370 15.21 0.14 -9.33
N ALA A 371 14.41 -0.35 -10.27
CA ALA A 371 14.68 -0.15 -11.70
C ALA A 371 14.71 1.34 -12.07
N ALA A 372 13.83 2.14 -11.46
CA ALA A 372 13.83 3.59 -11.63
C ALA A 372 15.11 4.24 -11.09
N ALA A 373 15.59 3.83 -9.92
CA ALA A 373 16.84 4.34 -9.36
C ALA A 373 18.05 3.97 -10.23
N GLU A 374 18.13 2.72 -10.70
CA GLU A 374 19.19 2.26 -11.60
C GLU A 374 19.20 3.05 -12.92
N ARG A 375 18.01 3.30 -13.48
CA ARG A 375 17.86 4.11 -14.69
C ARG A 375 18.38 5.53 -14.44
N VAL A 376 17.98 6.19 -13.36
CA VAL A 376 18.44 7.55 -13.00
C VAL A 376 19.96 7.60 -12.83
N VAL A 377 20.55 6.65 -12.09
CA VAL A 377 22.00 6.57 -11.89
C VAL A 377 22.73 6.43 -13.21
N LYS A 378 22.24 5.56 -14.11
CA LYS A 378 22.83 5.32 -15.42
C LYS A 378 22.69 6.52 -16.35
N THR A 379 21.50 7.09 -16.48
CA THR A 379 21.22 8.17 -17.45
C THR A 379 21.86 9.49 -17.04
N GLN A 380 21.86 9.80 -15.75
CA GLN A 380 22.45 11.04 -15.22
C GLN A 380 23.94 10.89 -14.84
N LYS A 381 24.53 9.70 -15.06
CA LYS A 381 25.93 9.40 -14.71
C LYS A 381 26.29 9.79 -13.27
N ARG A 382 25.41 9.47 -12.32
CA ARG A 382 25.59 9.84 -10.90
C ARG A 382 26.90 9.23 -10.38
N PRO A 383 27.76 10.01 -9.71
CA PRO A 383 29.02 9.50 -9.19
C PRO A 383 28.77 8.56 -8.00
N ASN A 384 29.62 7.53 -7.85
CA ASN A 384 29.61 6.71 -6.66
C ASN A 384 30.21 7.51 -5.49
N LEU A 385 29.43 7.68 -4.43
CA LEU A 385 29.80 8.47 -3.25
C LEU A 385 30.68 7.68 -2.26
N LEU A 386 30.85 6.37 -2.46
CA LEU A 386 31.78 5.56 -1.69
C LEU A 386 33.21 5.77 -2.18
N THR A 387 34.08 6.17 -1.27
CA THR A 387 35.53 6.23 -1.51
C THR A 387 36.09 4.82 -1.53
N ASN A 388 37.02 4.55 -2.46
CA ASN A 388 37.59 3.21 -2.68
C ASN A 388 36.49 2.14 -2.83
N ALA A 389 35.46 2.44 -3.62
CA ALA A 389 34.38 1.50 -3.91
C ALA A 389 34.86 0.23 -4.63
N SER A 390 36.02 0.27 -5.28
CA SER A 390 36.65 -0.91 -5.87
C SER A 390 37.18 -1.88 -4.81
N LEU A 391 37.37 -1.45 -3.56
CA LEU A 391 37.99 -2.21 -2.47
C LEU A 391 39.43 -2.70 -2.77
N LYS A 392 40.09 -2.17 -3.80
CA LYS A 392 41.41 -2.62 -4.25
C LYS A 392 42.56 -1.93 -3.55
N GLU A 393 42.38 -0.67 -3.14
CA GLU A 393 43.42 0.08 -2.46
C GLU A 393 43.44 -0.32 -0.98
N LEU A 394 44.51 -1.00 -0.53
CA LEU A 394 44.66 -1.46 0.85
C LEU A 394 45.59 -0.52 1.64
N ASN A 395 45.26 -0.26 2.90
CA ASN A 395 46.12 0.48 3.84
C ASN A 395 47.20 -0.43 4.47
N TYR A 396 48.03 0.13 5.36
CA TYR A 396 49.10 -0.60 6.06
C TYR A 396 48.61 -1.78 6.93
N LYS A 397 47.33 -1.80 7.32
CA LYS A 397 46.69 -2.91 8.04
C LYS A 397 46.08 -3.97 7.11
N LYS A 398 46.33 -3.88 5.80
CA LYS A 398 45.76 -4.75 4.76
C LYS A 398 44.22 -4.71 4.71
N THR A 399 43.60 -3.61 5.13
CA THR A 399 42.17 -3.35 4.95
C THR A 399 41.96 -2.30 3.88
N PRO A 400 40.81 -2.24 3.19
CA PRO A 400 40.56 -1.24 2.17
C PRO A 400 40.68 0.18 2.75
N ALA A 401 41.45 1.04 2.09
CA ALA A 401 41.58 2.45 2.45
C ALA A 401 40.20 3.11 2.48
N ALA A 402 39.98 4.04 3.43
CA ALA A 402 38.69 4.67 3.75
C ALA A 402 37.59 3.75 4.34
N TRP A 403 37.84 2.45 4.50
CA TRP A 403 36.92 1.51 5.16
C TRP A 403 37.46 1.04 6.51
N THR A 404 36.53 0.79 7.44
CA THR A 404 36.84 0.27 8.77
C THR A 404 36.17 -1.07 8.98
N VAL A 405 36.93 -2.03 9.53
CA VAL A 405 36.42 -3.33 9.94
C VAL A 405 35.86 -3.24 11.37
N ILE A 406 34.65 -3.73 11.58
CA ILE A 406 34.06 -3.99 12.89
C ILE A 406 33.68 -5.46 12.96
N GLN A 407 34.07 -6.10 14.05
CA GLN A 407 33.71 -7.48 14.36
C GLN A 407 33.38 -7.57 15.85
N ASN A 408 32.25 -8.18 16.19
CA ASN A 408 31.91 -8.40 17.59
C ASN A 408 32.79 -9.52 18.15
N SER A 409 33.81 -9.17 18.93
CA SER A 409 34.79 -10.11 19.46
C SER A 409 34.24 -11.17 20.42
N ARG A 410 33.03 -10.98 20.97
CA ARG A 410 32.36 -11.97 21.84
C ARG A 410 31.55 -13.01 21.05
N LEU A 411 31.10 -12.66 19.85
CA LEU A 411 30.17 -13.49 19.06
C LEU A 411 30.81 -14.01 17.76
N SER A 412 31.84 -13.34 17.25
CA SER A 412 32.38 -13.58 15.92
C SER A 412 33.90 -13.74 16.00
N HIS A 413 34.37 -14.94 15.67
CA HIS A 413 35.80 -15.30 15.68
C HIS A 413 36.37 -15.61 14.28
N GLY A 414 35.56 -15.46 13.24
CA GLY A 414 35.97 -15.60 11.85
C GLY A 414 36.88 -14.48 11.34
N THR A 415 37.13 -14.49 10.04
CA THR A 415 38.05 -13.56 9.37
C THR A 415 37.36 -12.72 8.29
N LEU A 416 37.91 -11.52 8.07
CA LEU A 416 37.62 -10.68 6.91
C LEU A 416 38.90 -10.60 6.08
N GLU A 417 38.83 -11.13 4.88
CA GLU A 417 39.95 -11.16 3.93
C GLU A 417 39.69 -10.16 2.80
N PHE A 418 40.75 -9.52 2.34
CA PHE A 418 40.73 -8.58 1.23
C PHE A 418 41.74 -9.04 0.19
N PRO A 419 41.35 -9.97 -0.70
CA PRO A 419 42.25 -10.50 -1.71
C PRO A 419 42.77 -9.39 -2.62
N LYS A 420 44.10 -9.32 -2.76
CA LYS A 420 44.78 -8.28 -3.55
C LYS A 420 44.24 -8.28 -4.99
N ASP A 421 43.99 -7.09 -5.52
CA ASP A 421 43.55 -6.81 -6.91
C ASP A 421 42.17 -7.38 -7.32
N GLN A 422 41.50 -8.16 -6.46
CA GLN A 422 40.18 -8.75 -6.74
C GLN A 422 39.01 -7.78 -6.46
N GLY A 423 39.21 -6.80 -5.55
CA GLY A 423 38.21 -5.76 -5.29
C GLY A 423 36.95 -6.25 -4.56
N GLN A 424 37.17 -7.05 -3.52
CA GLN A 424 36.11 -7.69 -2.75
C GLN A 424 36.49 -7.83 -1.27
N VAL A 425 35.47 -7.99 -0.42
CA VAL A 425 35.63 -8.46 0.95
C VAL A 425 35.08 -9.87 1.07
N VAL A 426 35.89 -10.77 1.64
CA VAL A 426 35.51 -12.17 1.89
C VAL A 426 35.35 -12.37 3.40
N PHE A 427 34.17 -12.80 3.80
CA PHE A 427 33.81 -13.16 5.16
C PHE A 427 33.91 -14.69 5.31
N ARG A 428 34.62 -15.19 6.33
CA ARG A 428 34.71 -16.62 6.64
C ARG A 428 34.42 -16.87 8.11
N GLY A 429 33.42 -17.69 8.42
CA GLY A 429 33.07 -18.00 9.80
C GLY A 429 32.73 -16.79 10.67
N THR A 430 32.27 -15.68 10.06
CA THR A 430 31.93 -14.46 10.79
C THR A 430 30.46 -14.47 11.17
N TYR A 431 30.17 -14.61 12.47
CA TYR A 431 28.81 -14.53 12.98
C TYR A 431 28.25 -13.10 12.94
N ALA A 432 29.10 -12.11 13.24
CA ALA A 432 28.72 -10.70 13.33
C ALA A 432 29.93 -9.81 13.00
N ALA A 433 30.16 -9.59 11.70
CA ALA A 433 31.20 -8.71 11.23
C ALA A 433 30.74 -7.81 10.08
N SER A 434 31.41 -6.69 9.91
CA SER A 434 31.01 -5.65 8.96
C SER A 434 32.22 -4.84 8.49
N LEU A 435 32.17 -4.45 7.23
CA LEU A 435 33.00 -3.39 6.69
C LEU A 435 32.15 -2.13 6.58
N TYR A 436 32.61 -0.99 7.10
CA TYR A 436 31.82 0.24 7.04
C TYR A 436 32.61 1.46 6.59
N GLN A 437 31.89 2.42 6.01
CA GLN A 437 32.41 3.72 5.59
C GLN A 437 31.50 4.84 6.09
N ARG A 438 32.10 5.98 6.43
CA ARG A 438 31.38 7.22 6.72
C ARG A 438 31.22 8.02 5.43
N VAL A 439 30.01 8.44 5.12
CA VAL A 439 29.71 9.21 3.89
C VAL A 439 28.95 10.48 4.26
N LYS A 440 29.27 11.62 3.64
CA LYS A 440 28.46 12.83 3.76
C LYS A 440 27.25 12.73 2.84
N VAL A 441 26.09 13.19 3.31
CA VAL A 441 24.85 13.20 2.54
C VAL A 441 24.09 14.49 2.74
N THR A 442 23.22 14.78 1.79
CA THR A 442 22.37 15.96 1.79
C THR A 442 21.04 15.62 2.48
N PRO A 443 20.64 16.36 3.53
CA PRO A 443 19.33 16.20 4.14
C PRO A 443 18.19 16.32 3.11
N GLY A 444 17.15 15.50 3.26
CA GLY A 444 15.97 15.52 2.40
C GLY A 444 16.15 14.93 0.99
N LYS A 445 17.34 14.42 0.64
CA LYS A 445 17.57 13.70 -0.63
C LYS A 445 17.35 12.20 -0.50
N GLU A 446 17.00 11.56 -1.61
CA GLU A 446 16.89 10.10 -1.71
C GLU A 446 18.22 9.53 -2.19
N TYR A 447 18.61 8.36 -1.67
CA TYR A 447 19.85 7.67 -2.05
C TYR A 447 19.59 6.22 -2.40
N PHE A 448 20.43 5.70 -3.30
CA PHE A 448 20.43 4.31 -3.76
C PHE A 448 21.76 3.65 -3.41
N LEU A 449 21.71 2.68 -2.49
CA LEU A 449 22.83 1.82 -2.11
C LEU A 449 22.66 0.44 -2.75
N THR A 450 23.71 -0.06 -3.40
CA THR A 450 23.72 -1.39 -4.02
C THR A 450 25.07 -2.07 -3.81
N ALA A 451 25.07 -3.40 -3.82
CA ALA A 451 26.29 -4.20 -3.89
C ALA A 451 25.96 -5.59 -4.47
N ARG A 452 26.99 -6.28 -4.99
CA ARG A 452 26.90 -7.68 -5.39
C ARG A 452 27.54 -8.57 -4.35
N GLY A 453 27.12 -9.81 -4.29
CA GLY A 453 27.68 -10.76 -3.36
C GLY A 453 27.51 -12.21 -3.78
N ILE A 454 28.29 -13.06 -3.15
CA ILE A 454 28.23 -14.51 -3.32
C ILE A 454 28.06 -15.09 -1.92
N LEU A 455 27.10 -15.98 -1.75
CA LEU A 455 26.90 -16.68 -0.48
C LEU A 455 27.14 -18.17 -0.69
N LYS A 456 28.11 -18.73 0.03
CA LYS A 456 28.36 -20.16 0.09
C LYS A 456 28.01 -20.63 1.50
N PRO A 457 26.72 -20.94 1.76
CA PRO A 457 26.29 -21.40 3.07
C PRO A 457 26.83 -22.81 3.32
N ALA A 458 27.18 -23.11 4.57
CA ALA A 458 27.39 -24.47 5.03
C ALA A 458 26.07 -25.06 5.56
N ALA A 459 25.94 -26.38 5.61
CA ALA A 459 24.76 -27.04 6.20
C ALA A 459 24.52 -26.61 7.67
N SER A 460 25.58 -26.21 8.37
CA SER A 460 25.52 -25.67 9.73
C SER A 460 25.01 -24.22 9.82
N SER A 461 24.84 -23.51 8.70
CA SER A 461 24.51 -22.07 8.67
C SER A 461 23.17 -21.75 7.99
N PRO A 462 22.02 -22.27 8.47
CA PRO A 462 20.72 -22.04 7.83
C PRO A 462 20.27 -20.56 7.86
N GLY A 463 20.86 -19.75 8.74
CA GLY A 463 20.57 -18.32 8.86
C GLY A 463 21.58 -17.39 8.17
N ALA A 464 22.54 -17.94 7.41
CA ALA A 464 23.58 -17.17 6.76
C ALA A 464 23.00 -16.15 5.76
N ARG A 465 23.42 -14.89 5.86
CA ARG A 465 22.92 -13.84 4.96
C ARG A 465 23.92 -12.69 4.77
N LEU A 466 23.87 -12.12 3.58
CA LEU A 466 24.51 -10.85 3.24
C LEU A 466 23.52 -9.71 3.45
N LYS A 467 23.99 -8.57 3.98
CA LYS A 467 23.14 -7.44 4.33
C LYS A 467 23.83 -6.10 4.05
N LEU A 468 23.08 -5.19 3.45
CA LEU A 468 23.37 -3.75 3.42
C LEU A 468 22.68 -3.09 4.60
N GLU A 469 23.35 -2.19 5.29
CA GLU A 469 22.78 -1.48 6.43
C GLU A 469 23.29 -0.04 6.45
N ILE A 470 22.45 0.90 6.88
CA ILE A 470 22.84 2.29 7.09
C ILE A 470 22.37 2.81 8.45
N ASP A 471 23.18 3.69 9.02
CA ASP A 471 22.80 4.55 10.13
C ASP A 471 23.01 6.02 9.79
N TYR A 472 22.09 6.86 10.24
CA TYR A 472 22.15 8.30 10.02
C TYR A 472 22.94 9.02 11.11
N ARG A 473 23.72 10.02 10.71
CA ARG A 473 24.51 10.89 11.58
C ARG A 473 24.11 12.36 11.42
N ASN A 474 24.05 13.09 12.54
CA ASN A 474 23.78 14.52 12.55
C ASN A 474 25.02 15.35 12.16
N ALA A 475 24.88 16.68 12.14
CA ALA A 475 25.97 17.62 11.83
C ALA A 475 27.17 17.54 12.80
N LYS A 476 26.94 17.09 14.05
CA LYS A 476 28.00 16.85 15.04
C LYS A 476 28.69 15.49 14.85
N GLY A 477 28.17 14.66 13.96
CA GLY A 477 28.66 13.31 13.69
C GLY A 477 28.15 12.24 14.66
N GLU A 478 27.13 12.54 15.46
CA GLU A 478 26.49 11.60 16.38
C GLU A 478 25.39 10.81 15.66
N LEU A 479 25.10 9.60 16.12
CA LEU A 479 24.00 8.80 15.59
C LEU A 479 22.66 9.44 15.94
N THR A 480 21.75 9.54 14.97
CA THR A 480 20.39 10.10 15.18
C THR A 480 19.39 9.09 15.80
N GLY A 481 19.87 7.90 16.17
CA GLY A 481 19.09 6.85 16.85
C GLY A 481 19.04 5.53 16.08
N PHE A 482 19.22 4.41 16.78
CA PHE A 482 19.22 3.06 16.19
C PHE A 482 17.87 2.64 15.60
N ASN A 483 16.77 3.22 16.09
CA ASN A 483 15.42 2.99 15.56
C ASN A 483 15.22 3.53 14.13
N ARG A 484 16.14 4.37 13.64
CA ARG A 484 16.12 4.91 12.27
C ARG A 484 16.98 4.12 11.28
N ARG A 485 17.69 3.09 11.74
CA ARG A 485 18.49 2.20 10.88
C ARG A 485 17.68 1.67 9.70
N ARG A 486 18.30 1.55 8.53
CA ARG A 486 17.71 0.91 7.35
C ARG A 486 18.58 -0.23 6.89
N SER A 487 17.99 -1.28 6.33
CA SER A 487 18.77 -2.41 5.86
C SER A 487 18.07 -3.32 4.86
N ALA A 488 18.82 -3.82 3.90
CA ALA A 488 18.35 -4.78 2.91
C ALA A 488 19.18 -6.06 2.93
N VAL A 489 18.53 -7.21 2.82
CA VAL A 489 19.18 -8.50 2.61
C VAL A 489 19.43 -8.70 1.12
N PHE A 490 20.55 -9.31 0.76
CA PHE A 490 20.86 -9.62 -0.64
C PHE A 490 19.93 -10.73 -1.15
N ARG A 491 19.50 -10.65 -2.41
CA ARG A 491 18.63 -11.64 -3.05
C ARG A 491 19.27 -12.22 -4.31
N PRO A 492 18.91 -13.45 -4.72
CA PRO A 492 19.43 -14.03 -5.96
C PRO A 492 19.27 -13.09 -7.16
N ASP A 493 20.33 -12.93 -7.95
CA ASP A 493 20.40 -11.99 -9.10
C ASP A 493 20.25 -12.72 -10.46
N GLY A 494 19.59 -13.88 -10.48
CA GLY A 494 19.33 -14.68 -11.69
C GLY A 494 20.51 -15.52 -12.20
N LYS A 495 21.68 -15.46 -11.54
CA LYS A 495 22.81 -16.37 -11.75
C LYS A 495 23.03 -17.22 -10.51
N ASP A 496 23.38 -18.48 -10.71
CA ASP A 496 23.58 -19.43 -9.60
C ASP A 496 24.65 -18.95 -8.61
N GLY A 497 24.24 -18.79 -7.36
CA GLY A 497 25.12 -18.36 -6.26
C GLY A 497 25.45 -16.86 -6.21
N GLU A 498 25.01 -16.05 -7.18
CA GLU A 498 25.15 -14.60 -7.14
C GLU A 498 23.91 -13.93 -6.54
N PHE A 499 24.16 -12.95 -5.68
CA PHE A 499 23.16 -12.17 -5.00
C PHE A 499 23.41 -10.68 -5.18
N LYS A 500 22.34 -9.89 -5.08
CA LYS A 500 22.37 -8.43 -5.15
C LYS A 500 21.63 -7.84 -3.96
N GLY A 501 22.29 -6.93 -3.27
CA GLY A 501 21.68 -6.09 -2.24
C GLY A 501 21.32 -4.75 -2.83
N THR A 502 20.09 -4.28 -2.61
CA THR A 502 19.64 -2.94 -3.01
C THR A 502 18.86 -2.29 -1.88
N LEU A 503 19.14 -1.01 -1.62
CA LEU A 503 18.49 -0.23 -0.59
C LEU A 503 18.25 1.19 -1.10
N LEU A 504 16.98 1.59 -1.18
CA LEU A 504 16.57 2.99 -1.36
C LEU A 504 16.10 3.55 -0.04
N PHE A 505 16.46 4.81 0.24
CA PHE A 505 16.10 5.49 1.46
C PHE A 505 16.15 7.01 1.29
N ASP A 506 15.27 7.70 2.01
CA ASP A 506 15.35 9.16 2.20
C ASP A 506 16.34 9.48 3.33
N VAL A 507 17.07 10.59 3.21
CA VAL A 507 17.86 11.15 4.31
C VAL A 507 16.99 12.12 5.11
N PRO A 508 16.80 11.90 6.43
CA PRO A 508 16.09 12.82 7.30
C PRO A 508 16.67 14.23 7.32
N ASP A 509 15.84 15.23 7.61
CA ASP A 509 16.27 16.64 7.59
C ASP A 509 17.32 16.98 8.67
N ASP A 510 17.43 16.15 9.71
CA ASP A 510 18.43 16.26 10.77
C ASP A 510 19.72 15.44 10.52
N ALA A 511 19.83 14.76 9.39
CA ALA A 511 20.96 13.88 9.05
C ALA A 511 21.82 14.46 7.92
N THR A 512 23.12 14.64 8.19
CA THR A 512 24.12 15.16 7.23
C THR A 512 25.20 14.13 6.88
N GLY A 513 25.10 12.93 7.45
CA GLY A 513 26.05 11.85 7.19
C GLY A 513 25.43 10.47 7.38
N LEU A 514 26.10 9.47 6.84
CA LEU A 514 25.76 8.05 6.96
C LEU A 514 26.96 7.25 7.49
N LEU A 515 26.65 6.17 8.20
CA LEU A 515 27.46 4.96 8.21
C LEU A 515 26.86 3.99 7.21
N VAL A 516 27.64 3.54 6.23
CA VAL A 516 27.26 2.51 5.27
C VAL A 516 27.97 1.23 5.63
N PHE A 517 27.23 0.15 5.86
CA PHE A 517 27.75 -1.15 6.26
C PHE A 517 27.52 -2.21 5.18
N LEU A 518 28.58 -2.97 4.91
CA LEU A 518 28.56 -4.24 4.18
C LEU A 518 28.72 -5.35 5.22
N LYS A 519 27.70 -6.20 5.39
CA LYS A 519 27.65 -7.17 6.48
C LYS A 519 27.44 -8.58 5.98
N ALA A 520 28.06 -9.53 6.66
CA ALA A 520 27.67 -10.93 6.66
C ALA A 520 27.27 -11.32 8.09
N GLU A 521 26.13 -12.00 8.22
CA GLU A 521 25.58 -12.45 9.50
C GLU A 521 25.39 -13.96 9.48
N ASN A 522 25.61 -14.59 10.64
CA ASN A 522 25.40 -16.03 10.88
C ASN A 522 26.19 -16.96 9.94
N LEU A 523 27.42 -16.61 9.58
CA LEU A 523 28.33 -17.54 8.91
C LEU A 523 29.02 -18.42 9.97
N GLU A 524 28.70 -19.71 10.01
CA GLU A 524 29.45 -20.68 10.82
C GLU A 524 30.81 -20.99 10.19
N LYS A 525 31.65 -21.74 10.91
CA LYS A 525 33.07 -21.99 10.62
C LYS A 525 33.39 -22.31 9.15
N ASP A 526 32.54 -23.08 8.48
CA ASP A 526 32.77 -23.54 7.10
C ASP A 526 32.01 -22.72 6.04
N ALA A 527 31.22 -21.74 6.47
CA ALA A 527 30.49 -20.85 5.58
C ALA A 527 31.35 -19.65 5.15
N SER A 528 31.16 -19.21 3.92
CA SER A 528 31.80 -17.99 3.42
C SER A 528 30.85 -17.14 2.61
N ALA A 529 31.11 -15.84 2.63
CA ALA A 529 30.38 -14.90 1.80
C ALA A 529 31.32 -13.83 1.25
N VAL A 530 30.98 -13.31 0.08
CA VAL A 530 31.75 -12.28 -0.62
C VAL A 530 30.83 -11.11 -0.86
N ILE A 531 31.31 -9.88 -0.63
CA ILE A 531 30.66 -8.65 -1.10
C ILE A 531 31.64 -7.89 -1.98
N TYR A 532 31.16 -7.40 -3.12
CA TYR A 532 31.94 -6.65 -4.10
C TYR A 532 31.08 -5.60 -4.82
N ALA A 533 31.76 -4.68 -5.51
CA ALA A 533 31.16 -3.55 -6.23
C ALA A 533 30.11 -2.76 -5.42
N PRO A 534 30.38 -2.36 -4.16
CA PRO A 534 29.48 -1.50 -3.42
C PRO A 534 29.39 -0.13 -4.09
N ALA A 535 28.18 0.42 -4.15
CA ALA A 535 27.96 1.74 -4.68
C ALA A 535 26.82 2.47 -3.98
N LEU A 536 27.04 3.76 -3.71
CA LEU A 536 26.05 4.66 -3.15
C LEU A 536 25.88 5.86 -4.09
N TYR A 537 24.65 6.17 -4.46
CA TYR A 537 24.32 7.28 -5.35
C TYR A 537 23.26 8.17 -4.72
N GLU A 538 23.39 9.49 -4.90
CA GLU A 538 22.28 10.42 -4.72
C GLU A 538 21.34 10.30 -5.94
N ARG A 539 20.03 10.22 -5.70
CA ARG A 539 19.02 10.08 -6.74
C ARG A 539 18.42 11.42 -7.15
#